data_AF-A0A0N4XK45-F1
#
_entry.id   AF-A0A0N4XK45-F1
#
_cell.length_a   1.000
_cell.length_b   1.000
_cell.length_c   1.000
_cell.angle_alpha   90.00
_cell.angle_beta   90.00
_cell.angle_gamma   90.00
#
_symmetry.space_group_name_H-M   'P 1'
#
loop_
_entity.id
_entity.type
_entity.pdbx_description
1 polymer ?
#
loop_
_entity_poly.entity_id
_entity_poly.type
_entity_poly.pdbx_seq_one_letter_code
_entity_poly.pdbx_strand_id
1 'polypeptide(L)' 'MITVRYHCICADGYVGEFCHITEEERNCEEDYCSSHGRGHYDPESGCTCECDPQDWIGERVSLK' A
#
# COMPACT_ATOMS: atom_id res chain seq x y z
N MET A 1 1.17 -2.24 -36.05
CA MET A 1 1.25 -3.06 -34.82
C MET A 1 0.04 -2.70 -33.97
N ILE A 2 -0.77 -3.67 -33.56
CA ILE A 2 -1.93 -3.43 -32.69
C ILE A 2 -1.51 -3.82 -31.26
N THR A 3 -1.49 -2.86 -30.34
CA THR A 3 -1.20 -3.11 -28.93
C THR A 3 -2.53 -3.35 -28.21
N VAL A 4 -2.82 -4.60 -27.86
CA VAL A 4 -3.98 -4.94 -27.03
C VAL A 4 -3.59 -4.69 -25.57
N ARG A 5 -4.22 -3.71 -24.91
CA ARG A 5 -4.02 -3.45 -23.48
C ARG A 5 -5.04 -4.25 -22.67
N TYR A 6 -4.60 -5.32 -22.05
CA TYR A 6 -5.38 -6.03 -21.04
C TYR A 6 -5.40 -5.17 -19.77
N HIS A 7 -6.58 -4.94 -19.21
CA HIS A 7 -6.74 -4.23 -17.94
C HIS A 7 -7.24 -5.23 -16.90
N CYS A 8 -6.64 -5.23 -15.71
CA CYS A 8 -7.15 -5.99 -14.57
C CYS A 8 -8.28 -5.17 -13.94
N ILE A 9 -9.49 -5.73 -13.88
CA ILE A 9 -10.60 -5.12 -13.15
C ILE A 9 -10.60 -5.75 -11.77
N CYS A 10 -10.37 -4.94 -10.74
CA CYS A 10 -10.31 -5.42 -9.37
C CYS A 10 -11.72 -5.69 -8.83
N ALA A 11 -11.82 -6.68 -7.94
CA ALA A 11 -13.00 -6.88 -7.12
C ALA A 11 -13.14 -5.72 -6.12
N ASP A 12 -14.35 -5.51 -5.61
CA ASP A 12 -14.60 -4.49 -4.58
C ASP A 12 -13.67 -4.69 -3.38
N GLY A 13 -13.04 -3.61 -2.91
CA GLY A 13 -12.06 -3.63 -1.82
C GLY A 13 -10.62 -3.97 -2.24
N TYR A 14 -10.33 -4.19 -3.53
CA TYR A 14 -8.97 -4.44 -4.03
C TYR A 14 -8.52 -3.40 -5.06
N VAL A 15 -7.22 -3.08 -5.05
CA VAL A 15 -6.57 -2.06 -5.87
C VAL A 15 -5.16 -2.47 -6.30
N GLY A 16 -4.53 -1.64 -7.15
CA GLY A 16 -3.20 -1.87 -7.71
C GLY A 16 -3.23 -2.51 -9.10
N GLU A 17 -2.09 -2.49 -9.82
CA GLU A 17 -1.97 -3.00 -11.20
C GLU A 17 -2.41 -4.48 -11.33
N PHE A 18 -2.23 -5.24 -10.26
CA PHE A 18 -2.59 -6.66 -10.16
C PHE A 18 -3.70 -6.94 -9.14
N CYS A 19 -4.39 -5.92 -8.64
CA CYS A 19 -5.46 -6.08 -7.63
C CYS A 19 -5.01 -6.86 -6.38
N HIS A 20 -3.75 -6.67 -5.98
CA HIS A 20 -3.11 -7.43 -4.90
C HIS A 20 -3.05 -6.64 -3.58
N ILE A 21 -3.56 -5.41 -3.57
CA ILE A 21 -3.56 -4.51 -2.42
C ILE A 21 -5.01 -4.30 -2.03
N THR A 22 -5.36 -4.39 -0.74
CA THR A 22 -6.72 -4.03 -0.31
C THR A 22 -6.88 -2.51 -0.19
N GLU A 23 -8.11 -2.02 -0.24
CA GLU A 23 -8.38 -0.61 0.02
C GLU A 23 -7.97 -0.21 1.44
N GLU A 24 -8.10 -1.11 2.44
CA GLU A 24 -7.61 -0.84 3.79
C GLU A 24 -6.08 -0.70 3.82
N GLU A 25 -5.35 -1.58 3.13
CA GLU A 25 -3.89 -1.49 3.02
C GLU A 25 -3.45 -0.19 2.34
N ARG A 26 -4.11 0.21 1.25
CA ARG A 26 -3.83 1.50 0.58
C ARG A 26 -4.09 2.67 1.52
N ASN A 27 -5.20 2.65 2.24
CA ASN A 27 -5.51 3.72 3.20
C ASN A 27 -4.50 3.74 4.36
N CYS A 28 -4.03 2.58 4.85
CA CYS A 28 -2.93 2.53 5.80
C CYS A 28 -1.66 3.16 5.22
N GLU A 29 -1.33 2.86 3.96
CA GLU A 29 -0.16 3.44 3.29
C GLU A 29 -0.25 4.97 3.15
N GLU A 30 -1.38 5.49 2.68
CA GLU A 30 -1.57 6.94 2.45
C GLU A 30 -1.76 7.73 3.75
N ASP A 31 -2.68 7.30 4.63
CA ASP A 31 -3.02 8.05 5.85
C ASP A 31 -2.07 7.74 7.01
N TYR A 32 -1.77 6.46 7.26
CA TYR A 32 -1.00 6.03 8.43
C TYR A 32 0.52 6.05 8.18
N CYS A 33 0.96 5.62 6.99
CA CYS A 33 2.37 5.60 6.59
C CYS A 33 2.81 6.84 5.80
N SER A 34 1.90 7.80 5.56
CA SER A 34 2.17 9.05 4.82
C SER A 34 2.81 8.82 3.44
N SER A 35 2.45 7.73 2.76
CA SER A 35 3.02 7.30 1.47
C SER A 35 4.52 7.04 1.46
N HIS A 36 5.14 6.85 2.63
CA HIS A 36 6.58 6.65 2.78
C HIS A 36 6.96 5.24 3.27
N GLY A 37 5.99 4.33 3.38
CA GLY A 37 6.20 2.93 3.75
C GLY A 37 5.04 2.07 3.25
N ARG A 38 5.21 0.75 3.27
CA ARG A 38 4.17 -0.19 2.84
C ARG A 38 3.19 -0.44 3.98
N GLY A 39 1.93 -0.05 3.78
CA GLY A 39 0.87 -0.26 4.76
C GLY A 39 0.36 -1.70 4.73
N HIS A 40 0.39 -2.38 5.87
CA HIS A 40 -0.26 -3.68 6.07
C HIS A 40 -1.40 -3.50 7.07
N TYR A 41 -2.62 -3.86 6.67
CA TYR A 41 -3.78 -3.80 7.53
C TYR A 41 -4.09 -5.17 8.12
N ASP A 42 -4.07 -5.27 9.44
CA ASP A 42 -4.53 -6.45 10.17
C ASP A 42 -5.74 -6.09 11.04
N PRO A 43 -6.82 -6.90 11.04
CA PRO A 43 -8.00 -6.61 11.86
C PRO A 43 -7.75 -6.74 13.36
N GLU A 44 -6.70 -7.44 13.78
CA GLU A 44 -6.34 -7.65 15.19
C GLU A 44 -5.36 -6.59 15.73
N SER A 45 -4.41 -6.13 14.91
CA SER A 45 -3.34 -5.19 15.30
C SER A 45 -3.52 -3.78 14.71
N GLY A 46 -4.38 -3.60 13.71
CA GLY A 46 -4.58 -2.35 12.99
C GLY A 46 -3.58 -2.15 11.84
N CYS A 47 -3.41 -0.90 11.40
CA CYS A 47 -2.42 -0.55 10.39
C CYS A 47 -1.00 -0.66 10.94
N THR A 48 -0.15 -1.44 10.26
CA THR A 48 1.29 -1.51 10.50
C THR A 48 2.02 -0.99 9.26
N CYS A 49 3.03 -0.13 9.45
CA CYS A 49 3.86 0.36 8.35
C CYS A 49 5.17 -0.42 8.31
N GLU A 50 5.42 -1.15 7.23
CA GLU A 50 6.75 -1.65 6.92
C GLU A 50 7.50 -0.57 6.13
N CYS A 51 8.39 0.14 6.81
CA CYS A 51 9.27 1.11 6.17
C CYS A 51 10.44 0.38 5.54
N ASP A 52 10.79 0.71 4.29
CA ASP A 52 11.98 0.15 3.67
C ASP A 52 13.23 0.72 4.37
N PRO A 53 14.04 -0.11 5.06
CA PRO A 53 15.13 0.36 5.89
C PRO A 53 16.28 1.02 5.10
N GLN A 54 16.25 0.98 3.77
CA GLN A 54 17.22 1.66 2.92
C GLN A 54 16.98 3.17 2.83
N ASP A 55 15.73 3.63 2.97
CA ASP A 55 15.37 5.05 2.81
C ASP A 55 14.69 5.68 4.03
N TRP A 56 14.09 4.88 4.95
CA TRP A 56 13.26 5.42 6.05
C TRP A 56 13.43 4.63 7.36
N ILE A 57 13.44 5.32 8.51
CA ILE A 57 13.50 4.71 9.85
C ILE A 57 12.50 5.39 10.82
N GLY A 58 11.65 4.59 11.46
CA GLY A 58 10.76 5.01 12.55
C GLY A 58 9.33 4.46 12.46
N GLU A 59 8.61 4.41 13.58
CA GLU A 59 7.20 3.96 13.72
C GLU A 59 6.19 4.89 13.00
N ARG A 60 6.63 6.07 12.55
CA ARG A 60 5.82 7.11 11.88
C ARG A 60 6.58 7.90 10.82
N VAL A 61 7.41 7.23 10.01
CA VAL A 61 8.22 7.83 8.92
C VAL A 61 8.53 9.32 9.11
N SER A 62 9.31 9.64 10.14
CA SER A 62 9.79 11.00 10.34
C SER A 62 11.07 11.15 9.53
N LEU A 63 11.11 12.11 8.59
CA LEU A 63 12.34 12.55 7.92
C LEU A 63 13.44 12.81 8.95
N LYS A 64 14.67 12.40 8.62
CA LYS A 64 15.88 12.67 9.41
C LYS A 64 16.30 14.14 9.36
#